data_AF-A0A2M8E6D0-F1
#
_entry.id   AF-A0A2M8E6D0-F1
#
_cell.length_a   1.000
_cell.length_b   1.000
_cell.length_c   1.000
_cell.angle_alpha   90.00
_cell.angle_beta   90.00
_cell.angle_gamma   90.00
#
_symmetry.space_group_name_H-M   'P 1'
#
loop_
_entity.id
_entity.type
_entity.pdbx_description
1 polymer ?
#
loop_
_entity_poly.entity_id
_entity_poly.type
_entity_poly.pdbx_seq_one_letter_code
_entity_poly.pdbx_strand_id
1 'polypeptide(L)'
;VDVVAQLQQKAAASKEKLNWRTSIVDLLKLLEIDSTLAARKELATELGCPANLMGDSAQMNMWLHKTVLAKLAANGGNVPKELLD
;
A
#
# COMPACT_ATOMS: atom_id res chain seq x y z
N VAL A 1 18.22 2.69 -0.40
CA VAL A 1 17.67 1.89 0.71
C VAL A 1 16.80 0.77 0.12
N ASP A 2 16.64 -0.38 0.75
CA ASP A 2 15.74 -1.43 0.25
C ASP A 2 14.38 -1.32 0.97
N VAL A 3 13.35 -0.90 0.25
CA VAL A 3 11.99 -0.70 0.81
C VAL A 3 11.37 -2.04 1.19
N VAL A 4 11.59 -3.07 0.38
CA VAL A 4 11.04 -4.40 0.64
C VAL A 4 11.68 -5.02 1.86
N ALA A 5 13.00 -4.92 2.01
CA ALA A 5 13.67 -5.41 3.21
C ALA A 5 13.12 -4.74 4.49
N GLN A 6 12.85 -3.42 4.45
CA GLN A 6 12.26 -2.71 5.59
C GLN A 6 10.81 -3.14 5.87
N LEU A 7 9.98 -3.29 4.83
CA LEU A 7 8.61 -3.79 4.99
C LEU A 7 8.60 -5.23 5.52
N GLN A 8 9.54 -6.08 5.07
CA GLN A 8 9.72 -7.44 5.60
C GLN A 8 10.13 -7.42 7.07
N GLN A 9 11.08 -6.58 7.47
CA GLN A 9 11.50 -6.45 8.86
C GLN A 9 10.36 -5.96 9.75
N LYS A 10 9.63 -4.92 9.32
CA LYS A 10 8.43 -4.45 10.03
C LYS A 10 7.38 -5.54 10.15
N ALA A 11 7.17 -6.33 9.09
CA ALA A 11 6.17 -7.39 9.09
C ALA A 11 6.57 -8.54 10.02
N ALA A 12 7.86 -8.88 10.08
CA ALA A 12 8.40 -9.86 11.01
C ALA A 12 8.35 -9.39 12.47
N ALA A 13 8.44 -8.07 12.70
CA ALA A 13 8.30 -7.47 14.03
C ALA A 13 6.83 -7.26 14.45
N SER A 14 5.88 -7.32 13.52
CA SER A 14 4.46 -7.17 13.80
C SER A 14 3.92 -8.38 14.56
N LYS A 15 3.01 -8.13 15.51
CA LYS A 15 2.26 -9.20 16.20
C LYS A 15 1.15 -9.78 15.33
N GLU A 16 0.73 -9.06 14.30
CA GLU A 16 -0.29 -9.50 13.34
C GLU A 16 0.36 -10.14 12.11
N LYS A 17 -0.25 -11.21 11.59
CA LYS A 17 0.12 -11.77 10.29
C LYS A 17 -0.48 -10.91 9.17
N LEU A 18 0.29 -9.94 8.69
CA LEU A 18 -0.13 -8.96 7.68
C LEU A 18 0.24 -9.41 6.26
N ASN A 19 -0.73 -9.47 5.36
CA ASN A 19 -0.52 -9.78 3.93
C ASN A 19 -0.26 -8.50 3.11
N TRP A 20 0.68 -7.68 3.58
CA TRP A 20 1.00 -6.36 3.01
C TRP A 20 1.42 -6.38 1.53
N ARG A 21 1.85 -7.54 1.01
CA ARG A 21 2.22 -7.73 -0.40
C ARG A 21 1.03 -7.65 -1.36
N THR A 22 -0.20 -7.87 -0.87
CA THR A 22 -1.40 -7.93 -1.72
C THR A 22 -2.56 -7.11 -1.17
N SER A 23 -2.55 -6.79 0.13
CA SER A 23 -3.62 -6.03 0.79
C SER A 23 -3.15 -4.63 1.13
N ILE A 24 -3.82 -3.61 0.56
CA ILE A 24 -3.63 -2.22 0.97
C ILE A 24 -3.91 -2.02 2.46
N VAL A 25 -4.92 -2.72 3.01
CA VAL A 25 -5.28 -2.60 4.43
C VAL A 25 -4.10 -3.04 5.30
N ASP A 26 -3.50 -4.18 4.97
CA ASP A 26 -2.38 -4.73 5.73
C ASP A 26 -1.10 -3.93 5.51
N LEU A 27 -0.91 -3.38 4.30
CA LEU A 27 0.19 -2.46 4.02
C LEU A 27 0.07 -1.18 4.84
N LEU A 28 -1.12 -0.58 4.93
CA LEU A 28 -1.34 0.63 5.73
C LEU A 28 -1.16 0.34 7.22
N LYS A 29 -1.70 -0.78 7.74
CA LYS A 29 -1.43 -1.22 9.11
C LYS A 29 0.06 -1.39 9.40
N LEU A 30 0.79 -2.01 8.48
CA LEU A 30 2.24 -2.22 8.61
C LEU A 30 3.02 -0.91 8.67
N LEU A 31 2.52 0.12 7.99
CA LEU A 31 3.07 1.48 7.99
C LEU A 31 2.52 2.35 9.13
N GLU A 32 1.67 1.78 10.00
CA GLU A 32 1.01 2.49 11.10
C GLU A 32 0.12 3.65 10.62
N ILE A 33 -0.49 3.48 9.44
CA ILE A 33 -1.43 4.41 8.81
C ILE A 33 -2.87 3.89 9.00
N ASP A 34 -3.84 4.80 9.13
CA ASP A 34 -5.26 4.41 9.18
C ASP A 34 -5.65 3.60 7.92
N SER A 35 -6.21 2.42 8.15
CA SER A 35 -6.62 1.46 7.12
C SER A 35 -8.13 1.40 6.91
N THR A 36 -8.90 2.28 7.57
CA THR A 36 -10.34 2.41 7.37
C THR A 36 -10.70 2.67 5.91
N LEU A 37 -11.93 2.35 5.52
CA LEU A 37 -12.40 2.64 4.17
C LEU A 37 -12.37 4.15 3.86
N ALA A 38 -12.66 5.00 4.85
CA ALA A 38 -12.63 6.45 4.70
C ALA A 38 -11.21 6.94 4.41
N ALA A 39 -10.23 6.56 5.24
CA ALA A 39 -8.83 6.93 5.03
C ALA A 39 -8.29 6.43 3.68
N ARG A 40 -8.65 5.22 3.26
CA ARG A 40 -8.27 4.71 1.94
C ARG A 40 -8.85 5.52 0.80
N LYS A 41 -10.11 5.95 0.88
CA LYS A 41 -10.75 6.79 -0.15
C LYS A 41 -10.11 8.17 -0.20
N GLU A 42 -9.81 8.75 0.95
CA GLU A 42 -9.12 10.04 1.07
C GLU A 42 -7.73 9.94 0.45
N LEU A 43 -6.92 8.96 0.88
CA LEU A 43 -5.60 8.73 0.31
C LEU A 43 -5.66 8.43 -1.19
N ALA A 44 -6.60 7.60 -1.65
CA ALA A 44 -6.77 7.35 -3.07
C ALA A 44 -7.08 8.65 -3.85
N THR A 45 -7.90 9.53 -3.28
CA THR A 45 -8.22 10.84 -3.87
C THR A 45 -6.98 11.74 -3.93
N GLU A 46 -6.25 11.86 -2.82
CA GLU A 46 -5.01 12.65 -2.75
C GLU A 46 -3.93 12.16 -3.72
N LEU A 47 -3.89 10.85 -3.95
CA LEU A 47 -2.94 10.22 -4.86
C LEU A 47 -3.41 10.25 -6.33
N GLY A 48 -4.60 10.78 -6.62
CA GLY A 48 -5.12 10.92 -7.97
C GLY A 48 -5.73 9.64 -8.54
N CYS A 49 -6.36 8.81 -7.72
CA CYS A 49 -7.06 7.61 -8.17
C CYS A 49 -8.07 7.94 -9.27
N PRO A 50 -8.03 7.27 -10.43
CA PRO A 50 -8.99 7.46 -11.49
C PRO A 50 -10.44 7.27 -11.01
N ALA A 51 -11.34 8.18 -11.40
CA ALA A 51 -12.73 8.17 -10.97
C ALA A 51 -13.47 6.85 -11.29
N ASN A 52 -13.08 6.17 -12.39
CA ASN A 52 -13.64 4.86 -12.76
C ASN A 52 -13.23 3.72 -11.81
N LEU A 53 -12.14 3.87 -11.05
CA LEU A 53 -11.71 2.90 -10.05
C LEU A 53 -12.27 3.22 -8.65
N MET A 54 -12.61 4.49 -8.40
CA MET A 54 -13.17 4.95 -7.11
C MET A 54 -14.56 4.37 -6.79
N GLY A 55 -15.32 3.98 -7.82
CA GLY A 55 -16.66 3.39 -7.66
C GLY A 55 -16.65 1.94 -7.15
N ASP A 56 -15.53 1.23 -7.28
CA ASP A 56 -15.36 -0.16 -6.88
C ASP A 56 -14.22 -0.26 -5.86
N SER A 57 -14.58 -0.62 -4.62
CA SER A 57 -13.60 -0.68 -3.54
C SER A 57 -12.48 -1.68 -3.80
N ALA A 58 -12.70 -2.78 -4.53
CA ALA A 58 -11.66 -3.76 -4.84
C ALA A 58 -10.66 -3.17 -5.84
N GLN A 59 -11.16 -2.55 -6.91
CA GLN A 59 -10.32 -1.90 -7.92
C GLN A 59 -9.53 -0.72 -7.32
N MET A 60 -10.20 0.13 -6.54
CA MET A 60 -9.55 1.20 -5.79
C MET A 60 -8.44 0.67 -4.88
N ASN A 61 -8.68 -0.42 -4.15
CA ASN A 61 -7.69 -0.99 -3.24
C ASN A 61 -6.46 -1.53 -3.96
N MET A 62 -6.66 -2.22 -5.08
CA MET A 62 -5.55 -2.73 -5.91
C MET A 62 -4.73 -1.58 -6.47
N TRP A 63 -5.39 -0.55 -6.99
CA TRP A 63 -4.71 0.65 -7.48
C TRP A 63 -3.94 1.37 -6.36
N LEU A 64 -4.58 1.54 -5.19
CA LEU A 64 -4.00 2.23 -4.06
C LEU A 64 -2.79 1.47 -3.49
N HIS A 65 -2.88 0.15 -3.39
CA HIS A 65 -1.78 -0.73 -2.97
C HIS A 65 -0.53 -0.51 -3.82
N LYS A 66 -0.68 -0.61 -5.15
CA LYS A 66 0.41 -0.39 -6.11
C LYS A 66 0.98 1.03 -6.02
N THR A 67 0.11 2.03 -5.91
CA THR A 67 0.51 3.43 -5.86
C THR A 67 1.29 3.76 -4.58
N VAL A 68 0.88 3.23 -3.43
CA VAL A 68 1.62 3.38 -2.16
C VAL A 68 3.00 2.72 -2.27
N LEU A 69 3.09 1.50 -2.79
CA LEU A 69 4.38 0.83 -3.01
C LEU A 69 5.30 1.62 -3.95
N ALA A 70 4.76 2.13 -5.06
CA ALA A 70 5.51 2.96 -6.00
C ALA A 70 6.02 4.26 -5.34
N LYS A 71 5.20 4.91 -4.51
CA LYS A 71 5.61 6.12 -3.77
C LYS A 71 6.68 5.83 -2.72
N LEU A 72 6.60 4.69 -2.02
CA LEU A 72 7.65 4.27 -1.10
C LEU A 72 8.97 4.03 -1.84
N ALA A 73 8.91 3.44 -3.04
CA ALA A 73 10.08 3.25 -3.90
C ALA A 73 10.70 4.60 -4.30
N ALA A 74 9.88 5.53 -4.80
CA ALA A 74 10.31 6.84 -5.24
C ALA A 74 10.97 7.70 -4.13
N ASN A 75 10.53 7.52 -2.88
CA ASN A 75 11.05 8.27 -1.73
C ASN A 75 12.25 7.63 -1.02
N GLY A 76 12.86 6.55 -1.55
CA GLY A 76 14.10 6.06 -0.95
C GLY A 76 14.60 4.68 -1.33
N GLY A 77 13.96 3.93 -2.24
CA GLY A 77 14.48 2.59 -2.53
C GLY A 77 13.89 1.77 -3.66
N ASN A 78 14.50 0.60 -3.86
CA ASN A 78 14.06 -0.38 -4.85
C ASN A 78 12.85 -1.16 -4.35
N VAL A 79 11.83 -1.28 -5.20
CA VAL A 79 10.71 -2.22 -5.03
C VAL A 79 10.74 -3.19 -6.22
N PRO A 80 10.68 -4.52 -5.99
CA PRO A 80 10.56 -5.53 -7.03
C PRO A 80 9.36 -5.25 -7.96
N LYS A 81 9.57 -5.44 -9.27
CA LYS A 81 8.50 -5.24 -10.28
C LYS A 81 7.28 -6.10 -10.02
N GLU A 82 7.46 -7.31 -9.47
CA GLU A 82 6.37 -8.22 -9.09
C GLU A 82 5.37 -7.63 -8.08
N LEU A 83 5.78 -6.60 -7.32
CA LEU A 83 4.89 -5.90 -6.38
C LEU A 83 4.23 -4.66 -7.00
N LEU A 84 4.64 -4.27 -8.22
CA LEU A 84 4.10 -3.16 -8.99
C LEU A 84 3.21 -3.62 -10.16
N ASP A 85 3.37 -4.87 -10.61
CA ASP A 85 2.54 -5.56 -11.63
C ASP A 85 1.12 -5.91 -11.15
#